data_AF-A0A0C2WFJ9-F1
#
_entry.id   AF-A0A0C2WFJ9-F1
#
_cell.length_a   1.000
_cell.length_b   1.000
_cell.length_c   1.000
_cell.angle_alpha   90.00
_cell.angle_beta   90.00
_cell.angle_gamma   90.00
#
_symmetry.space_group_name_H-M   'P 1'
#
loop_
_entity.id
_entity.type
_entity.pdbx_description
1 polymer ?
#
loop_
_entity_poly.entity_id
_entity_poly.type
_entity_poly.pdbx_seq_one_letter_code
_entity_poly.pdbx_strand_id
1 'polypeptide(L)'
;MSCLCENGDRTSDCRVQLVAPFFVYDIVSSIYAEEVKDKAVNQDGFITLEEVKKHNTRDSCWVIVGDKVLVTQLCSLTHFVNIHPGGAEIIMRHAGMDVNALFTAIHSPNVLKMLKPEQCVGTIDVATLPSRSLDVEEQQRIALARSQRPLVSVINLNDFEAAASEILTRTAWAYYSSAAEDGTSYDNNLQAFKRYGFKPRVMRPVGTVDIGSSMLGIPTAMPVFVCPAALAGLGHPEGELNITRAAGKAGIIQGATNATFPIEDIAAARLENQPLFYQLYVNRDRKESERIIRLVDELGFKGIMLTVDAPILGKREKDMRMHLPKVVSLRFLPVNPTGVSASLDSMFDANLQWSDIAWIKSITKLPVIIKGVQTVEDVELAVENGASGVLLSNHGGRQLSYAPAAIDVLYELRQRRPDLFDRTEIYIDGGIRRGSDVVKALALGARGVGLGRPFLYSNAYGERGVAKAIGILEEEIVTTMCLVGARKVSDLVPEMVCRYPTRSEGISTPSE
;
A
#
# COMPACT_ATOMS: atom_id res chain seq x y z
N MET A 1 51.81 -17.38 6.62
CA MET A 1 53.10 -18.10 6.62
C MET A 1 53.03 -19.20 5.57
N SER A 2 54.12 -19.40 4.84
CA SER A 2 54.29 -20.17 3.61
C SER A 2 54.07 -21.68 3.75
N CYS A 3 53.44 -22.29 2.74
CA CYS A 3 53.40 -23.74 2.52
C CYS A 3 54.74 -24.24 1.97
N LEU A 4 55.29 -25.28 2.60
CA LEU A 4 56.23 -26.22 1.99
C LEU A 4 55.72 -27.64 2.30
N CYS A 5 55.44 -28.41 1.25
CA CYS A 5 55.23 -29.85 1.33
C CYS A 5 56.40 -30.51 0.61
N GLU A 6 57.14 -31.37 1.30
CA GLU A 6 58.07 -32.31 0.67
C GLU A 6 57.80 -33.74 1.19
N ASN A 7 57.48 -34.61 0.23
CA ASN A 7 57.73 -36.06 0.15
C ASN A 7 57.15 -37.03 1.19
N GLY A 8 56.43 -38.05 0.68
CA GLY A 8 56.49 -39.42 1.19
C GLY A 8 55.17 -40.10 1.59
N ASP A 9 54.60 -40.84 0.64
CA ASP A 9 53.74 -42.04 0.74
C ASP A 9 52.90 -42.37 2.03
N ARG A 10 51.59 -42.53 1.78
CA ARG A 10 50.59 -43.47 2.34
C ARG A 10 50.21 -43.56 3.83
N THR A 11 48.91 -43.34 4.02
CA THR A 11 47.92 -43.97 4.93
C THR A 11 47.81 -43.51 6.39
N SER A 12 46.54 -43.48 6.83
CA SER A 12 45.97 -43.27 8.18
C SER A 12 45.94 -41.85 8.76
N ASP A 13 44.71 -41.30 8.75
CA ASP A 13 44.02 -40.65 9.87
C ASP A 13 44.86 -39.76 10.81
N CYS A 14 44.85 -38.45 10.57
CA CYS A 14 45.33 -37.44 11.50
C CYS A 14 44.43 -36.20 11.48
N ARG A 15 43.49 -36.13 12.44
CA ARG A 15 42.80 -34.90 12.83
C ARG A 15 43.81 -33.94 13.47
N VAL A 16 44.17 -32.88 12.76
CA VAL A 16 44.90 -31.74 13.35
C VAL A 16 43.88 -30.72 13.83
N GLN A 17 43.69 -30.66 15.16
CA GLN A 17 43.11 -29.51 15.85
C GLN A 17 44.04 -28.31 15.68
N LEU A 18 43.60 -27.31 14.92
CA LEU A 18 44.21 -25.98 14.95
C LEU A 18 43.48 -25.13 15.99
N VAL A 19 44.14 -24.99 17.15
CA VAL A 19 43.81 -24.02 18.20
C VAL A 19 44.20 -22.64 17.67
N ALA A 20 43.20 -21.81 17.36
CA ALA A 20 43.39 -20.38 17.11
C ALA A 20 43.21 -19.58 18.42
N PRO A 21 43.97 -18.50 18.65
CA PRO A 21 44.20 -17.95 19.97
C PRO A 21 43.04 -17.08 20.46
N PHE A 22 42.55 -17.46 21.65
CA PHE A 22 41.45 -16.92 22.43
C PHE A 22 41.60 -15.45 22.93
N PHE A 23 42.49 -14.63 22.37
CA PHE A 23 42.92 -13.40 23.05
C PHE A 23 42.38 -12.07 22.48
N VAL A 24 41.51 -12.09 21.48
CA VAL A 24 40.86 -10.86 20.94
C VAL A 24 39.36 -10.81 21.21
N TYR A 25 38.72 -11.96 21.49
CA TYR A 25 37.28 -12.02 21.77
C TYR A 25 36.94 -11.56 23.20
N ASP A 26 37.82 -11.83 24.18
CA ASP A 26 37.56 -11.47 25.59
C ASP A 26 37.70 -9.97 25.87
N ILE A 27 38.53 -9.23 25.12
CA ILE A 27 38.72 -7.79 25.33
C ILE A 27 37.56 -6.98 24.72
N VAL A 28 37.03 -7.40 23.56
CA VAL A 28 35.87 -6.71 22.95
C VAL A 28 34.58 -7.06 23.70
N SER A 29 34.44 -8.31 24.16
CA SER A 29 33.29 -8.72 24.99
C SER A 29 33.31 -8.06 26.37
N SER A 30 34.48 -7.75 26.95
CA SER A 30 34.56 -7.03 28.22
C SER A 30 34.22 -5.55 28.08
N ILE A 31 34.56 -4.91 26.95
CA ILE A 31 34.23 -3.49 26.68
C ILE A 31 32.72 -3.31 26.47
N TYR A 32 32.04 -4.25 25.78
CA TYR A 32 30.58 -4.19 25.60
C TYR A 32 29.79 -4.60 26.86
N ALA A 33 30.35 -5.49 27.70
CA ALA A 33 29.74 -5.85 28.98
C ALA A 33 29.88 -4.73 30.05
N GLU A 34 30.79 -3.77 29.86
CA GLU A 34 30.93 -2.62 30.76
C GLU A 34 29.89 -1.51 30.52
N GLU A 35 29.31 -1.39 29.32
CA GLU A 35 28.24 -0.40 29.04
C GLU A 35 26.85 -0.75 29.62
N VAL A 36 26.71 -1.95 30.20
CA VAL A 36 25.45 -2.45 30.79
C VAL A 36 25.51 -2.49 32.32
N LYS A 37 26.65 -2.18 32.95
CA LYS A 37 26.86 -2.43 34.38
C LYS A 37 26.35 -1.37 35.37
N ASP A 38 25.62 -0.34 34.92
CA ASP A 38 25.11 0.71 35.82
C ASP A 38 23.75 1.28 35.39
N LYS A 39 22.88 0.43 34.82
CA LYS A 39 21.55 0.82 34.34
C LYS A 39 20.48 0.27 35.28
N ALA A 40 19.35 0.96 35.41
CA ALA A 40 18.28 0.60 36.37
C ALA A 40 17.60 -0.72 35.99
N VAL A 41 18.24 -1.83 36.35
CA VAL A 41 17.79 -3.21 36.22
C VAL A 41 17.08 -3.60 37.52
N ASN A 42 15.91 -4.24 37.43
CA ASN A 42 15.18 -4.72 38.60
C ASN A 42 15.88 -5.95 39.25
N GLN A 43 15.36 -6.44 40.37
CA GLN A 43 15.98 -7.55 41.14
C GLN A 43 16.12 -8.85 40.32
N ASP A 44 15.41 -8.99 39.21
CA ASP A 44 15.36 -10.18 38.36
C ASP A 44 16.12 -10.02 37.03
N GLY A 45 16.86 -8.93 36.82
CA GLY A 45 17.67 -8.74 35.60
C GLY A 45 16.95 -8.08 34.42
N PHE A 46 15.73 -7.55 34.62
CA PHE A 46 14.95 -6.87 33.58
C PHE A 46 15.16 -5.34 33.59
N ILE A 47 15.14 -4.74 32.40
CA ILE A 47 15.34 -3.29 32.23
C ILE A 47 14.01 -2.56 32.45
N THR A 48 14.01 -1.47 33.22
CA THR A 48 12.78 -0.70 33.50
C THR A 48 12.42 0.28 32.37
N LEU A 49 11.14 0.64 32.22
CA LEU A 49 10.72 1.66 31.24
C LEU A 49 11.37 3.03 31.50
N GLU A 50 11.65 3.38 32.76
CA GLU A 50 12.36 4.62 33.10
C GLU A 50 13.78 4.63 32.55
N GLU A 51 14.46 3.48 32.56
CA GLU A 51 15.78 3.34 31.95
C GLU A 51 15.70 3.51 30.44
N VAL A 52 14.77 2.83 29.78
CA VAL A 52 14.60 2.93 28.32
C VAL A 52 14.35 4.36 27.86
N LYS A 53 13.57 5.14 28.61
CA LYS A 53 13.30 6.56 28.30
C LYS A 53 14.55 7.45 28.27
N LYS A 54 15.66 7.04 28.90
CA LYS A 54 16.94 7.78 28.84
C LYS A 54 17.64 7.62 27.49
N HIS A 55 17.31 6.58 26.74
CA HIS A 55 17.90 6.24 25.45
C HIS A 55 17.04 6.79 24.29
N ASN A 56 16.91 8.11 24.23
CA ASN A 56 16.05 8.83 23.28
C ASN A 56 16.80 9.78 22.33
N THR A 57 18.11 9.61 22.14
CA THR A 57 18.97 10.47 21.31
C THR A 57 19.58 9.68 20.13
N ARG A 58 20.14 10.38 19.13
CA ARG A 58 20.75 9.70 17.96
C ARG A 58 21.95 8.84 18.36
N ASP A 59 22.69 9.28 19.36
CA ASP A 59 23.87 8.58 19.88
C ASP A 59 23.50 7.49 20.92
N SER A 60 22.22 7.40 21.29
CA SER A 60 21.72 6.47 22.30
C SER A 60 20.21 6.28 22.09
N CYS A 61 19.85 5.35 21.20
CA CYS A 61 18.47 5.13 20.75
C CYS A 61 18.02 3.70 21.04
N TRP A 62 17.15 3.51 22.03
CA TRP A 62 16.55 2.21 22.34
C TRP A 62 15.06 2.22 22.08
N VAL A 63 14.49 1.08 21.69
CA VAL A 63 13.04 0.89 21.52
C VAL A 63 12.61 -0.46 22.05
N ILE A 64 11.38 -0.56 22.53
CA ILE A 64 10.79 -1.84 22.97
C ILE A 64 9.97 -2.41 21.83
N VAL A 65 10.29 -3.64 21.41
CA VAL A 65 9.67 -4.33 20.27
C VAL A 65 9.68 -5.85 20.51
N GLY A 66 8.71 -6.61 19.99
CA GLY A 66 8.63 -8.04 20.27
C GLY A 66 7.75 -8.85 19.33
N ASP A 67 7.77 -10.17 19.48
CA ASP A 67 7.08 -11.13 18.63
C ASP A 67 5.70 -11.52 19.17
N LYS A 68 4.72 -10.63 19.01
CA LYS A 68 3.25 -10.88 19.13
C LYS A 68 2.68 -11.52 20.42
N VAL A 69 3.41 -12.19 21.32
CA VAL A 69 2.80 -13.00 22.40
C VAL A 69 3.56 -12.97 23.74
N LEU A 70 4.18 -11.84 24.10
CA LEU A 70 4.95 -11.66 25.35
C LEU A 70 6.36 -12.28 25.35
N VAL A 71 7.29 -11.62 24.68
CA VAL A 71 8.56 -11.17 25.29
C VAL A 71 8.87 -9.81 24.67
N THR A 72 8.87 -8.77 25.49
CA THR A 72 9.15 -7.39 25.05
C THR A 72 10.67 -7.19 25.03
N GLN A 73 11.27 -7.44 23.87
CA GLN A 73 12.70 -7.25 23.67
C GLN A 73 13.01 -5.75 23.61
N LEU A 74 14.18 -5.39 24.13
CA LEU A 74 14.74 -4.06 24.04
C LEU A 74 15.79 -4.06 22.95
N CYS A 75 15.62 -3.23 21.92
CA CYS A 75 16.55 -3.15 20.80
C CYS A 75 17.26 -1.79 20.76
N SER A 76 18.58 -1.81 20.60
CA SER A 76 19.39 -0.63 20.30
C SER A 76 19.39 -0.39 18.81
N LEU A 77 18.82 0.74 18.41
CA LEU A 77 18.81 1.21 17.02
C LEU A 77 19.85 2.29 16.77
N THR A 78 20.71 2.64 17.74
CA THR A 78 21.73 3.70 17.61
C THR A 78 22.51 3.64 16.28
N HIS A 79 22.99 2.46 15.89
CA HIS A 79 23.74 2.28 14.64
C HIS A 79 22.87 2.03 13.41
N PHE A 80 21.56 1.84 13.60
CA PHE A 80 20.59 1.58 12.54
C PHE A 80 19.78 2.82 12.15
N VAL A 81 19.65 3.81 13.03
CA VAL A 81 18.86 5.05 12.84
C VAL A 81 19.17 5.71 11.50
N ASN A 82 20.45 5.81 11.13
CA ASN A 82 20.88 6.52 9.92
C ASN A 82 20.75 5.70 8.62
N ILE A 83 20.49 4.39 8.72
CA ILE A 83 20.38 3.48 7.57
C ILE A 83 18.99 2.84 7.46
N HIS A 84 18.06 3.23 8.34
CA HIS A 84 16.70 2.73 8.33
C HIS A 84 15.97 3.16 7.05
N PRO A 85 15.35 2.23 6.29
CA PRO A 85 14.63 2.56 5.06
C PRO A 85 13.52 3.60 5.24
N GLY A 86 12.84 3.64 6.40
CA GLY A 86 11.84 4.66 6.71
C GLY A 86 12.41 6.02 7.18
N GLY A 87 13.73 6.20 7.11
CA GLY A 87 14.44 7.39 7.57
C GLY A 87 14.73 7.41 9.08
N ALA A 88 15.68 8.26 9.48
CA ALA A 88 16.10 8.42 10.87
C ALA A 88 15.03 9.07 11.76
N GLU A 89 14.28 10.03 11.21
CA GLU A 89 13.33 10.86 11.97
C GLU A 89 12.19 10.04 12.57
N ILE A 90 11.72 8.98 11.89
CA ILE A 90 10.63 8.15 12.41
C ILE A 90 11.06 7.32 13.63
N ILE A 91 12.32 6.84 13.63
CA ILE A 91 12.90 6.14 14.78
C ILE A 91 13.11 7.13 15.92
N MET A 92 13.69 8.30 15.63
CA MET A 92 14.01 9.31 16.64
C MET A 92 12.77 9.87 17.35
N ARG A 93 11.63 9.98 16.66
CA ARG A 93 10.35 10.37 17.29
C ARG A 93 9.84 9.36 18.33
N HIS A 94 10.29 8.12 18.27
CA HIS A 94 9.83 7.04 19.14
C HIS A 94 10.97 6.42 19.96
N ALA A 95 12.14 7.07 19.99
CA ALA A 95 13.28 6.63 20.77
C ALA A 95 12.94 6.69 22.27
N GLY A 96 13.29 5.63 23.00
CA GLY A 96 12.96 5.45 24.41
C GLY A 96 11.51 5.04 24.68
N MET A 97 10.77 4.54 23.68
CA MET A 97 9.35 4.18 23.79
C MET A 97 9.08 2.69 23.46
N ASP A 98 7.89 2.22 23.85
CA ASP A 98 7.31 0.98 23.31
C ASP A 98 6.73 1.24 21.92
N VAL A 99 7.34 0.61 20.92
CA VAL A 99 6.98 0.75 19.51
C VAL A 99 6.36 -0.52 18.97
N ASN A 100 6.09 -1.53 19.79
CA ASN A 100 5.70 -2.85 19.31
C ASN A 100 4.44 -2.81 18.43
N ALA A 101 3.43 -2.03 18.83
CA ALA A 101 2.21 -1.84 18.05
C ALA A 101 2.47 -1.10 16.72
N LEU A 102 3.32 -0.08 16.72
CA LEU A 102 3.70 0.67 15.52
C LEU A 102 4.55 -0.18 14.57
N PHE A 103 5.51 -0.93 15.13
CA PHE A 103 6.43 -1.78 14.39
C PHE A 103 5.66 -2.92 13.71
N THR A 104 4.83 -3.67 14.45
CA THR A 104 4.06 -4.80 13.90
C THR A 104 2.95 -4.37 12.92
N ALA A 105 2.54 -3.10 12.98
CA ALA A 105 1.59 -2.50 12.04
C ALA A 105 2.21 -2.20 10.66
N ILE A 106 3.53 -1.98 10.61
CA ILE A 106 4.24 -1.53 9.41
C ILE A 106 5.18 -2.62 8.87
N HIS A 107 5.72 -3.46 9.76
CA HIS A 107 6.77 -4.43 9.46
C HIS A 107 6.31 -5.86 9.75
N SER A 108 6.73 -6.79 8.90
CA SER A 108 6.63 -8.22 9.16
C SER A 108 7.43 -8.60 10.42
N PRO A 109 6.97 -9.56 11.24
CA PRO A 109 7.75 -10.08 12.38
C PRO A 109 9.14 -10.59 11.99
N ASN A 110 9.35 -11.00 10.72
CA ASN A 110 10.65 -11.46 10.24
C ASN A 110 11.69 -10.34 10.15
N VAL A 111 11.29 -9.07 10.10
CA VAL A 111 12.23 -7.92 10.06
C VAL A 111 13.07 -7.87 11.34
N LEU A 112 12.55 -8.32 12.49
CA LEU A 112 13.33 -8.40 13.72
C LEU A 112 14.48 -9.40 13.65
N LYS A 113 14.40 -10.42 12.77
CA LYS A 113 15.48 -11.38 12.55
C LYS A 113 16.67 -10.77 11.81
N MET A 114 16.50 -9.57 11.24
CA MET A 114 17.59 -8.83 10.59
C MET A 114 18.41 -8.00 11.59
N LEU A 115 17.91 -7.80 12.81
CA LEU A 115 18.68 -7.19 13.89
C LEU A 115 19.77 -8.17 14.32
N LYS A 116 20.99 -7.67 14.47
CA LYS A 116 22.08 -8.50 14.98
C LYS A 116 21.86 -8.79 16.48
N PRO A 117 22.32 -9.93 17.01
CA PRO A 117 22.16 -10.27 18.42
C PRO A 117 22.65 -9.17 19.38
N GLU A 118 23.70 -8.43 19.01
CA GLU A 118 24.28 -7.34 19.81
C GLU A 118 23.37 -6.10 19.88
N GLN A 119 22.37 -6.02 18.99
CA GLN A 119 21.37 -4.97 19.02
C GLN A 119 20.20 -5.32 19.95
N CYS A 120 20.10 -6.55 20.45
CA CYS A 120 19.11 -6.96 21.44
C CYS A 120 19.68 -6.73 22.84
N VAL A 121 19.40 -5.54 23.38
CA VAL A 121 19.95 -5.00 24.63
C VAL A 121 19.47 -5.79 25.87
N GLY A 122 18.27 -6.38 25.81
CA GLY A 122 17.74 -7.17 26.92
C GLY A 122 16.23 -7.35 26.86
N THR A 123 15.64 -7.73 28.00
CA THR A 123 14.19 -7.88 28.16
C THR A 123 13.68 -6.80 29.11
N ILE A 124 12.59 -6.13 28.75
CA ILE A 124 11.97 -5.10 29.61
C ILE A 124 11.15 -5.73 30.74
N ASP A 125 11.15 -5.06 31.90
CA ASP A 125 10.21 -5.32 32.98
C ASP A 125 8.80 -4.88 32.57
N VAL A 126 7.97 -5.86 32.22
CA VAL A 126 6.58 -5.66 31.80
C VAL A 126 5.71 -4.98 32.86
N ALA A 127 6.07 -5.04 34.14
CA ALA A 127 5.33 -4.38 35.22
C ALA A 127 5.53 -2.86 35.20
N THR A 128 6.59 -2.37 34.55
CA THR A 128 6.86 -0.94 34.39
C THR A 128 6.21 -0.33 33.14
N LEU A 129 5.59 -1.15 32.30
CA LEU A 129 4.84 -0.68 31.13
C LEU A 129 3.45 -0.16 31.54
N PRO A 130 2.91 0.87 30.85
CA PRO A 130 1.52 1.30 31.06
C PRO A 130 0.56 0.12 30.87
N SER A 131 -0.52 0.05 31.65
CA SER A 131 -1.44 -1.08 31.57
C SER A 131 -1.98 -1.28 30.14
N ARG A 132 -1.86 -2.50 29.60
CA ARG A 132 -2.38 -2.94 28.29
C ARG A 132 -3.92 -2.95 28.17
N SER A 133 -4.64 -2.28 29.07
CA SER A 133 -6.11 -2.31 29.15
C SER A 133 -6.79 -1.86 27.87
N LEU A 134 -6.23 -0.86 27.19
CA LEU A 134 -6.74 -0.36 25.91
C LEU A 134 -6.62 -1.39 24.78
N ASP A 135 -5.56 -2.20 24.76
CA ASP A 135 -5.37 -3.24 23.73
C ASP A 135 -6.35 -4.40 23.95
N VAL A 136 -6.64 -4.74 25.21
CA VAL A 136 -7.60 -5.81 25.55
C VAL A 136 -9.03 -5.42 25.16
N GLU A 137 -9.46 -4.20 25.48
CA GLU A 137 -10.80 -3.71 25.12
C GLU A 137 -10.97 -3.65 23.59
N GLU A 138 -9.96 -3.15 22.87
CA GLU A 138 -9.99 -3.10 21.41
C GLU A 138 -10.00 -4.49 20.78
N GLN A 139 -9.20 -5.43 21.30
CA GLN A 139 -9.21 -6.83 20.86
C GLN A 139 -10.57 -7.50 21.10
N GLN A 140 -11.19 -7.28 22.27
CA GLN A 140 -12.53 -7.80 22.58
C GLN A 140 -13.58 -7.21 21.64
N ARG A 141 -13.54 -5.90 21.39
CA ARG A 141 -14.43 -5.22 20.42
C ARG A 141 -14.29 -5.83 19.02
N ILE A 142 -13.05 -6.02 18.55
CA ILE A 142 -12.77 -6.61 17.23
C ILE A 142 -13.27 -8.06 17.16
N ALA A 143 -13.01 -8.87 18.18
CA ALA A 143 -13.45 -10.26 18.24
C ALA A 143 -14.98 -10.38 18.20
N LEU A 144 -15.68 -9.55 18.97
CA LEU A 144 -17.13 -9.46 18.97
C LEU A 144 -17.65 -9.03 17.58
N ALA A 145 -17.10 -7.95 17.01
CA ALA A 145 -17.50 -7.47 15.69
C ALA A 145 -17.30 -8.53 14.59
N ARG A 146 -16.18 -9.27 14.61
CA ARG A 146 -15.92 -10.37 13.66
C ARG A 146 -16.96 -11.49 13.78
N SER A 147 -17.45 -11.79 14.98
CA SER A 147 -18.51 -12.79 15.18
C SER A 147 -19.87 -12.34 14.63
N GLN A 148 -20.15 -11.03 14.65
CA GLN A 148 -21.42 -10.45 14.22
C GLN A 148 -21.46 -10.07 12.73
N ARG A 149 -20.29 -9.98 12.08
CA ARG A 149 -20.13 -9.63 10.67
C ARG A 149 -19.50 -10.79 9.89
N PRO A 150 -20.15 -11.97 9.77
CA PRO A 150 -19.57 -13.08 9.04
C PRO A 150 -19.51 -12.75 7.53
N LEU A 151 -18.49 -13.26 6.83
CA LEU A 151 -18.30 -12.98 5.39
C LEU A 151 -19.54 -13.30 4.52
N VAL A 152 -20.35 -14.27 4.93
CA VAL A 152 -21.60 -14.66 4.23
C VAL A 152 -22.65 -13.54 4.22
N SER A 153 -22.64 -12.62 5.18
CA SER A 153 -23.58 -11.50 5.22
C SER A 153 -23.17 -10.32 4.32
N VAL A 154 -22.00 -10.39 3.68
CA VAL A 154 -21.50 -9.36 2.77
C VAL A 154 -22.09 -9.57 1.39
N ILE A 155 -22.95 -8.64 0.97
CA ILE A 155 -23.65 -8.68 -0.32
C ILE A 155 -22.96 -7.76 -1.33
N ASN A 156 -22.37 -6.66 -0.88
CA ASN A 156 -21.72 -5.69 -1.75
C ASN A 156 -20.46 -5.05 -1.15
N LEU A 157 -19.72 -4.26 -1.94
CA LEU A 157 -18.47 -3.63 -1.51
C LEU A 157 -18.62 -2.62 -0.36
N ASN A 158 -19.78 -1.98 -0.21
CA ASN A 158 -20.03 -1.06 0.91
C ASN A 158 -20.23 -1.83 2.22
N ASP A 159 -20.69 -3.08 2.18
CA ASP A 159 -20.82 -3.91 3.39
C ASP A 159 -19.42 -4.28 3.93
N PHE A 160 -18.42 -4.46 3.06
CA PHE A 160 -17.03 -4.58 3.48
C PHE A 160 -16.53 -3.33 4.18
N GLU A 161 -16.83 -2.13 3.65
CA GLU A 161 -16.44 -0.86 4.27
C GLU A 161 -17.10 -0.69 5.65
N ALA A 162 -18.41 -0.95 5.74
CA ALA A 162 -19.15 -0.91 7.00
C ALA A 162 -18.57 -1.90 8.02
N ALA A 163 -18.34 -3.15 7.62
CA ALA A 163 -17.78 -4.14 8.53
C ALA A 163 -16.33 -3.82 8.92
N ALA A 164 -15.50 -3.37 7.99
CA ALA A 164 -14.11 -2.96 8.25
C ALA A 164 -14.03 -1.83 9.30
N SER A 165 -15.01 -0.92 9.32
CA SER A 165 -15.08 0.12 10.36
C SER A 165 -15.22 -0.43 11.79
N GLU A 166 -15.73 -1.66 11.92
CA GLU A 166 -15.94 -2.35 13.20
C GLU A 166 -14.87 -3.42 13.47
N ILE A 167 -14.34 -4.13 12.46
CA ILE A 167 -13.39 -5.23 12.67
C ILE A 167 -11.91 -4.83 12.59
N LEU A 168 -11.61 -3.64 12.09
CA LEU A 168 -10.24 -3.11 12.08
C LEU A 168 -9.90 -2.42 13.41
N THR A 169 -8.61 -2.29 13.70
CA THR A 169 -8.16 -1.37 14.74
C THR A 169 -8.53 0.06 14.38
N ARG A 170 -8.69 0.93 15.38
CA ARG A 170 -9.00 2.36 15.15
C ARG A 170 -7.95 3.03 14.27
N THR A 171 -6.67 2.67 14.46
CA THR A 171 -5.55 3.16 13.64
C THR A 171 -5.65 2.68 12.19
N ALA A 172 -5.87 1.38 11.96
CA ALA A 172 -6.02 0.83 10.61
C ALA A 172 -7.22 1.45 9.88
N TRP A 173 -8.36 1.55 10.57
CA TRP A 173 -9.54 2.21 10.03
C TRP A 173 -9.28 3.67 9.69
N ALA A 174 -8.68 4.45 10.59
CA ALA A 174 -8.34 5.85 10.35
C ALA A 174 -7.42 6.00 9.13
N TYR A 175 -6.39 5.17 9.03
CA TYR A 175 -5.47 5.20 7.90
C TYR A 175 -6.18 4.89 6.56
N TYR A 176 -6.94 3.79 6.46
CA TYR A 176 -7.62 3.39 5.23
C TYR A 176 -8.76 4.33 4.83
N SER A 177 -9.60 4.74 5.78
CA SER A 177 -10.79 5.57 5.51
C SER A 177 -10.49 7.06 5.40
N SER A 178 -9.30 7.52 5.82
CA SER A 178 -8.93 8.93 5.69
C SER A 178 -8.84 9.40 4.24
N ALA A 179 -9.10 10.71 4.09
CA ALA A 179 -8.93 11.51 2.90
C ALA A 179 -8.10 12.76 3.26
N ALA A 180 -7.71 13.56 2.27
CA ALA A 180 -7.04 14.82 2.51
C ALA A 180 -8.03 15.88 3.02
N GLU A 181 -7.59 16.66 4.01
CA GLU A 181 -8.31 17.80 4.58
C GLU A 181 -9.76 17.41 4.95
N ASP A 182 -10.75 18.14 4.43
CA ASP A 182 -12.17 17.94 4.70
C ASP A 182 -12.77 16.71 3.98
N GLY A 183 -12.01 16.04 3.12
CA GLY A 183 -12.47 14.88 2.36
C GLY A 183 -13.28 15.20 1.11
N THR A 184 -13.32 16.46 0.67
CA THR A 184 -14.13 16.93 -0.47
C THR A 184 -13.93 16.10 -1.74
N SER A 185 -12.68 15.81 -2.14
CA SER A 185 -12.42 14.99 -3.33
C SER A 185 -12.79 13.52 -3.15
N TYR A 186 -12.67 12.99 -1.93
CA TYR A 186 -13.12 11.63 -1.63
C TYR A 186 -14.63 11.51 -1.80
N ASP A 187 -15.39 12.45 -1.23
CA ASP A 187 -16.84 12.48 -1.35
C ASP A 187 -17.26 12.71 -2.80
N ASN A 188 -16.60 13.63 -3.51
CA ASN A 188 -16.88 13.87 -4.92
C ASN A 188 -16.67 12.59 -5.75
N ASN A 189 -15.57 11.86 -5.54
CA ASN A 189 -15.32 10.58 -6.23
C ASN A 189 -16.49 9.59 -6.03
N LEU A 190 -17.00 9.45 -4.80
CA LEU A 190 -18.12 8.55 -4.49
C LEU A 190 -19.43 8.99 -5.15
N GLN A 191 -19.69 10.30 -5.22
CA GLN A 191 -20.92 10.82 -5.83
C GLN A 191 -20.84 10.90 -7.34
N ALA A 192 -19.64 10.95 -7.92
CA ALA A 192 -19.42 11.26 -9.33
C ALA A 192 -20.15 10.33 -10.29
N PHE A 193 -20.09 9.03 -10.03
CA PHE A 193 -20.75 8.03 -10.87
C PHE A 193 -22.28 8.16 -10.91
N LYS A 194 -22.89 8.84 -9.93
CA LYS A 194 -24.34 9.13 -9.92
C LYS A 194 -24.73 10.24 -10.90
N ARG A 195 -23.77 11.05 -11.36
CA ARG A 195 -23.98 12.04 -12.43
C ARG A 195 -24.16 11.38 -13.80
N TYR A 196 -23.88 10.08 -13.93
CA TYR A 196 -23.92 9.35 -15.18
C TYR A 196 -24.99 8.26 -15.13
N GLY A 197 -25.87 8.26 -16.13
CA GLY A 197 -26.93 7.26 -16.34
C GLY A 197 -26.64 6.38 -17.55
N PHE A 198 -27.32 5.23 -17.61
CA PHE A 198 -27.28 4.34 -18.77
C PHE A 198 -28.42 4.64 -19.76
N LYS A 199 -28.15 4.38 -21.04
CA LYS A 199 -29.11 4.32 -22.15
C LYS A 199 -29.18 2.87 -22.64
N PRO A 200 -29.90 1.98 -21.93
CA PRO A 200 -29.89 0.54 -22.19
C PRO A 200 -30.49 0.22 -23.57
N ARG A 201 -29.97 -0.83 -24.21
CA ARG A 201 -30.42 -1.29 -25.52
C ARG A 201 -31.19 -2.60 -25.36
N VAL A 202 -32.50 -2.53 -25.52
CA VAL A 202 -33.42 -3.67 -25.40
C VAL A 202 -33.40 -4.57 -26.64
N MET A 203 -33.98 -5.77 -26.53
CA MET A 203 -34.08 -6.77 -27.61
C MET A 203 -32.73 -7.21 -28.18
N ARG A 204 -31.68 -7.20 -27.34
CA ARG A 204 -30.36 -7.74 -27.68
C ARG A 204 -30.15 -9.09 -26.99
N PRO A 205 -29.61 -10.10 -27.68
CA PRO A 205 -29.42 -11.42 -27.10
C PRO A 205 -28.28 -11.38 -26.07
N VAL A 206 -28.55 -11.50 -24.77
CA VAL A 206 -27.54 -11.44 -23.69
C VAL A 206 -27.45 -12.71 -22.84
N GLY A 207 -27.92 -13.85 -23.35
CA GLY A 207 -27.89 -15.14 -22.63
C GLY A 207 -26.49 -15.69 -22.32
N THR A 208 -25.43 -15.09 -22.87
CA THR A 208 -24.02 -15.39 -22.55
C THR A 208 -23.22 -14.11 -22.67
N VAL A 209 -22.50 -13.76 -21.60
CA VAL A 209 -21.66 -12.56 -21.51
C VAL A 209 -20.23 -12.97 -21.26
N ASP A 210 -19.31 -12.31 -21.96
CA ASP A 210 -17.87 -12.40 -21.78
C ASP A 210 -17.37 -11.04 -21.30
N ILE A 211 -16.87 -11.01 -20.07
CA ILE A 211 -16.32 -9.80 -19.46
C ILE A 211 -14.79 -9.74 -19.58
N GLY A 212 -14.17 -10.70 -20.26
CA GLY A 212 -12.73 -10.73 -20.49
C GLY A 212 -12.23 -9.44 -21.16
N SER A 213 -11.01 -9.05 -20.82
CA SER A 213 -10.36 -7.86 -21.37
C SER A 213 -8.85 -8.11 -21.51
N SER A 214 -8.09 -7.04 -21.70
CA SER A 214 -6.65 -7.05 -21.57
C SER A 214 -6.15 -5.69 -21.10
N MET A 215 -4.94 -5.64 -20.55
CA MET A 215 -4.29 -4.42 -20.08
C MET A 215 -2.85 -4.47 -20.58
N LEU A 216 -2.45 -3.55 -21.47
CA LEU A 216 -1.15 -3.50 -22.13
C LEU A 216 -0.81 -4.82 -22.86
N GLY A 217 -1.81 -5.40 -23.51
CA GLY A 217 -1.70 -6.69 -24.21
C GLY A 217 -1.74 -7.93 -23.31
N ILE A 218 -1.83 -7.78 -21.99
CA ILE A 218 -1.93 -8.90 -21.04
C ILE A 218 -3.40 -9.27 -20.87
N PRO A 219 -3.81 -10.51 -21.15
CA PRO A 219 -5.19 -10.95 -20.94
C PRO A 219 -5.61 -10.85 -19.46
N THR A 220 -6.83 -10.39 -19.22
CA THR A 220 -7.45 -10.37 -17.87
C THR A 220 -8.83 -10.98 -17.93
N ALA A 221 -9.24 -11.68 -16.86
CA ALA A 221 -10.54 -12.35 -16.81
C ALA A 221 -11.70 -11.34 -16.74
N MET A 222 -11.44 -10.13 -16.24
CA MET A 222 -12.39 -9.01 -16.19
C MET A 222 -11.64 -7.68 -16.30
N PRO A 223 -12.31 -6.54 -16.57
CA PRO A 223 -11.66 -5.26 -16.78
C PRO A 223 -11.46 -4.49 -15.46
N VAL A 224 -11.10 -5.22 -14.40
CA VAL A 224 -10.86 -4.71 -13.05
C VAL A 224 -9.44 -5.08 -12.64
N PHE A 225 -8.78 -4.19 -11.91
CA PHE A 225 -7.48 -4.47 -11.29
C PHE A 225 -7.45 -3.96 -9.84
N VAL A 226 -6.55 -4.53 -9.04
CA VAL A 226 -6.29 -4.02 -7.69
C VAL A 226 -5.34 -2.84 -7.78
N CYS A 227 -5.75 -1.66 -7.33
CA CYS A 227 -4.87 -0.49 -7.27
C CYS A 227 -3.76 -0.71 -6.24
N PRO A 228 -2.56 -0.14 -6.47
CA PRO A 228 -1.53 -0.04 -5.45
C PRO A 228 -2.05 0.67 -4.20
N ALA A 229 -1.94 0.00 -3.07
CA ALA A 229 -2.29 0.54 -1.77
C ALA A 229 -1.34 0.00 -0.71
N ALA A 230 -0.61 0.92 -0.06
CA ALA A 230 0.38 0.57 0.94
C ALA A 230 -0.26 0.13 2.27
N LEU A 231 0.49 -0.67 3.02
CA LEU A 231 0.18 -1.07 4.40
C LEU A 231 -1.09 -1.93 4.50
N ALA A 232 -1.25 -2.91 3.60
CA ALA A 232 -2.35 -3.88 3.69
C ALA A 232 -2.28 -4.75 4.97
N GLY A 233 -1.09 -4.83 5.59
CA GLY A 233 -0.85 -5.47 6.89
C GLY A 233 -1.68 -4.93 8.05
N LEU A 234 -2.05 -3.64 7.99
CA LEU A 234 -2.93 -3.02 8.99
C LEU A 234 -4.31 -3.67 9.04
N GLY A 235 -4.78 -4.18 7.90
CA GLY A 235 -6.08 -4.84 7.76
C GLY A 235 -6.04 -6.31 8.13
N HIS A 236 -4.94 -6.99 7.81
CA HIS A 236 -4.76 -8.41 8.05
C HIS A 236 -3.27 -8.76 8.09
N PRO A 237 -2.81 -9.70 8.96
CA PRO A 237 -1.40 -10.05 9.09
C PRO A 237 -0.69 -10.49 7.80
N GLU A 238 -1.43 -11.15 6.89
CA GLU A 238 -0.92 -11.55 5.55
C GLU A 238 -1.03 -10.45 4.48
N GLY A 239 -1.61 -9.29 4.81
CA GLY A 239 -1.57 -8.06 4.02
C GLY A 239 -1.73 -8.24 2.51
N GLU A 240 -0.71 -7.77 1.78
CA GLU A 240 -0.63 -7.77 0.33
C GLU A 240 -0.60 -9.19 -0.26
N LEU A 241 -0.11 -10.20 0.48
CA LEU A 241 0.00 -11.58 -0.01
C LEU A 241 -1.37 -12.21 -0.24
N ASN A 242 -2.34 -11.92 0.61
CA ASN A 242 -3.74 -12.33 0.41
C ASN A 242 -4.30 -11.75 -0.89
N ILE A 243 -4.01 -10.47 -1.14
CA ILE A 243 -4.46 -9.76 -2.34
C ILE A 243 -3.82 -10.40 -3.56
N THR A 244 -2.52 -10.72 -3.51
CA THR A 244 -1.80 -11.40 -4.58
C THR A 244 -2.44 -12.74 -4.93
N ARG A 245 -2.65 -13.62 -3.95
CA ARG A 245 -3.24 -14.95 -4.21
C ARG A 245 -4.66 -14.85 -4.76
N ALA A 246 -5.50 -13.98 -4.18
CA ALA A 246 -6.88 -13.79 -4.64
C ALA A 246 -6.95 -13.20 -6.06
N ALA A 247 -6.15 -12.17 -6.36
CA ALA A 247 -6.07 -11.57 -7.69
C ALA A 247 -5.59 -12.59 -8.74
N GLY A 248 -4.60 -13.41 -8.39
CA GLY A 248 -4.10 -14.49 -9.24
C GLY A 248 -5.16 -15.52 -9.57
N LYS A 249 -5.91 -15.99 -8.55
CA LYS A 249 -7.02 -16.95 -8.75
C LYS A 249 -8.12 -16.40 -9.65
N ALA A 250 -8.37 -15.10 -9.57
CA ALA A 250 -9.38 -14.44 -10.38
C ALA A 250 -8.87 -13.96 -11.75
N GLY A 251 -7.58 -14.12 -12.07
CA GLY A 251 -7.02 -13.66 -13.34
C GLY A 251 -7.07 -12.14 -13.54
N ILE A 252 -6.93 -11.36 -12.46
CA ILE A 252 -6.83 -9.90 -12.51
C ILE A 252 -5.45 -9.41 -12.09
N ILE A 253 -5.05 -8.25 -12.61
CA ILE A 253 -3.76 -7.63 -12.27
C ILE A 253 -3.83 -7.01 -10.88
N GLN A 254 -2.74 -7.16 -10.12
CA GLN A 254 -2.48 -6.37 -8.93
C GLN A 254 -1.39 -5.34 -9.22
N GLY A 255 -1.68 -4.08 -8.92
CA GLY A 255 -0.68 -3.06 -8.69
C GLY A 255 -0.10 -3.26 -7.29
N ALA A 256 1.13 -3.76 -7.19
CA ALA A 256 1.84 -3.98 -5.94
C ALA A 256 2.70 -2.76 -5.59
N THR A 257 2.95 -2.56 -4.30
CA THR A 257 3.83 -1.52 -3.78
C THR A 257 4.70 -2.12 -2.67
N ASN A 258 5.93 -1.64 -2.54
CA ASN A 258 6.85 -2.06 -1.50
C ASN A 258 6.44 -1.39 -0.17
N ALA A 259 5.61 -2.07 0.63
CA ALA A 259 5.02 -1.52 1.84
C ALA A 259 5.10 -2.49 3.04
N THR A 260 4.02 -3.23 3.38
CA THR A 260 4.07 -4.16 4.52
C THR A 260 5.05 -5.31 4.27
N PHE A 261 5.04 -5.81 3.04
CA PHE A 261 5.91 -6.88 2.57
C PHE A 261 6.85 -6.33 1.51
N PRO A 262 8.11 -6.82 1.48
CA PRO A 262 9.03 -6.55 0.39
C PRO A 262 8.46 -7.10 -0.92
N ILE A 263 8.83 -6.47 -2.04
CA ILE A 263 8.24 -6.80 -3.35
C ILE A 263 8.60 -8.23 -3.80
N GLU A 264 9.71 -8.77 -3.30
CA GLU A 264 10.16 -10.15 -3.46
C GLU A 264 9.16 -11.14 -2.83
N ASP A 265 8.67 -10.86 -1.62
CA ASP A 265 7.69 -11.72 -0.94
C ASP A 265 6.34 -11.69 -1.67
N ILE A 266 5.94 -10.51 -2.16
CA ILE A 266 4.74 -10.35 -2.98
C ILE A 266 4.90 -11.14 -4.29
N ALA A 267 6.05 -11.03 -4.95
CA ALA A 267 6.33 -11.77 -6.17
C ALA A 267 6.35 -13.29 -5.93
N ALA A 268 6.89 -13.75 -4.79
CA ALA A 268 6.90 -15.16 -4.41
C ALA A 268 5.51 -15.73 -4.11
N ALA A 269 4.57 -14.89 -3.65
CA ALA A 269 3.18 -15.29 -3.39
C ALA A 269 2.31 -15.42 -4.65
N ARG A 270 2.84 -15.05 -5.83
CA ARG A 270 2.09 -15.08 -7.10
C ARG A 270 1.78 -16.51 -7.55
N LEU A 271 0.66 -16.70 -8.22
CA LEU A 271 0.38 -17.93 -8.96
C LEU A 271 1.17 -17.98 -10.26
N GLU A 272 1.28 -19.18 -10.85
CA GLU A 272 1.97 -19.36 -12.12
C GLU A 272 1.40 -18.43 -13.21
N ASN A 273 2.27 -17.73 -13.93
CA ASN A 273 1.93 -16.75 -14.97
C ASN A 273 1.06 -15.56 -14.52
N GLN A 274 0.84 -15.35 -13.21
CA GLN A 274 0.09 -14.20 -12.71
C GLN A 274 0.83 -12.88 -13.01
N PRO A 275 0.21 -11.93 -13.72
CA PRO A 275 0.80 -10.61 -13.96
C PRO A 275 0.69 -9.71 -12.73
N LEU A 276 1.81 -9.09 -12.35
CA LEU A 276 1.87 -8.03 -11.34
C LEU A 276 2.44 -6.77 -11.97
N PHE A 277 1.87 -5.61 -11.63
CA PHE A 277 2.43 -4.30 -11.95
C PHE A 277 3.04 -3.70 -10.69
N TYR A 278 4.19 -3.04 -10.81
CA TYR A 278 4.85 -2.39 -9.68
C TYR A 278 4.53 -0.91 -9.64
N GLN A 279 4.12 -0.41 -8.49
CA GLN A 279 3.94 1.02 -8.26
C GLN A 279 5.26 1.65 -7.85
N LEU A 280 5.73 2.59 -8.67
CA LEU A 280 6.96 3.32 -8.43
C LEU A 280 6.65 4.70 -7.85
N TYR A 281 7.24 4.98 -6.70
CA TYR A 281 7.58 6.33 -6.27
C TYR A 281 9.06 6.56 -6.56
N VAL A 282 9.38 7.62 -7.28
CA VAL A 282 10.78 7.94 -7.55
C VAL A 282 11.39 8.54 -6.29
N ASN A 283 12.49 7.93 -5.86
CA ASN A 283 13.30 8.38 -4.75
C ASN A 283 14.16 9.58 -5.18
N ARG A 284 14.39 10.53 -4.26
CA ARG A 284 15.34 11.64 -4.45
C ARG A 284 16.72 11.15 -4.84
N ASP A 285 17.18 10.05 -4.26
CA ASP A 285 18.33 9.30 -4.79
C ASP A 285 17.86 8.40 -5.94
N ARG A 286 18.12 8.86 -7.16
CA ARG A 286 17.76 8.15 -8.39
C ARG A 286 18.40 6.75 -8.49
N LYS A 287 19.53 6.51 -7.82
CA LYS A 287 20.17 5.18 -7.82
C LYS A 287 19.33 4.14 -7.10
N GLU A 288 18.61 4.52 -6.04
CA GLU A 288 17.72 3.59 -5.35
C GLU A 288 16.51 3.23 -6.21
N SER A 289 15.99 4.20 -6.95
CA SER A 289 14.94 3.96 -7.95
C SER A 289 15.42 3.07 -9.08
N GLU A 290 16.67 3.24 -9.56
CA GLU A 290 17.25 2.36 -10.56
C GLU A 290 17.38 0.92 -10.04
N ARG A 291 17.86 0.75 -8.80
CA ARG A 291 18.00 -0.56 -8.15
C ARG A 291 16.64 -1.27 -8.06
N ILE A 292 15.59 -0.57 -7.61
CA ILE A 292 14.27 -1.19 -7.47
C ILE A 292 13.63 -1.50 -8.84
N ILE A 293 13.85 -0.67 -9.86
CA ILE A 293 13.37 -0.96 -11.24
C ILE A 293 14.02 -2.24 -11.77
N ARG A 294 15.33 -2.40 -11.60
CA ARG A 294 16.05 -3.62 -12.02
C ARG A 294 15.55 -4.86 -11.27
N LEU A 295 15.32 -4.76 -9.97
CA LEU A 295 14.75 -5.85 -9.19
C LEU A 295 13.35 -6.26 -9.68
N VAL A 296 12.51 -5.28 -10.01
CA VAL A 296 11.16 -5.51 -10.53
C VAL A 296 11.20 -6.23 -11.90
N ASP A 297 12.17 -5.88 -12.76
CA ASP A 297 12.42 -6.62 -14.01
C ASP A 297 12.82 -8.08 -13.73
N GLU A 298 13.77 -8.30 -12.81
CA GLU A 298 14.27 -9.63 -12.44
C GLU A 298 13.17 -10.53 -11.84
N LEU A 299 12.28 -9.95 -11.03
CA LEU A 299 11.12 -10.65 -10.46
C LEU A 299 10.00 -10.90 -11.50
N GLY A 300 10.16 -10.40 -12.73
CA GLY A 300 9.28 -10.67 -13.84
C GLY A 300 7.91 -9.97 -13.74
N PHE A 301 7.88 -8.79 -13.12
CA PHE A 301 6.73 -7.88 -13.20
C PHE A 301 6.44 -7.52 -14.66
N LYS A 302 5.22 -7.04 -14.93
CA LYS A 302 4.72 -6.82 -16.29
C LYS A 302 4.42 -5.37 -16.63
N GLY A 303 4.63 -4.44 -15.69
CA GLY A 303 4.44 -3.02 -15.91
C GLY A 303 4.81 -2.20 -14.68
N ILE A 304 5.06 -0.91 -14.90
CA ILE A 304 5.34 0.07 -13.85
C ILE A 304 4.21 1.10 -13.82
N MET A 305 3.64 1.36 -12.64
CA MET A 305 2.73 2.48 -12.38
C MET A 305 3.52 3.60 -11.69
N LEU A 306 4.00 4.57 -12.46
CA LEU A 306 4.70 5.75 -11.93
C LEU A 306 3.68 6.70 -11.29
N THR A 307 3.72 6.87 -9.98
CA THR A 307 2.78 7.73 -9.26
C THR A 307 3.27 9.18 -9.20
N VAL A 308 2.49 10.10 -9.74
CA VAL A 308 2.86 11.52 -9.87
C VAL A 308 1.96 12.49 -9.11
N ASP A 309 0.86 12.01 -8.51
CA ASP A 309 -0.10 12.82 -7.73
C ASP A 309 0.28 13.03 -6.26
N ALA A 310 1.45 12.56 -5.84
CA ALA A 310 1.94 12.69 -4.47
C ALA A 310 3.40 13.15 -4.39
N PRO A 311 3.77 14.30 -5.00
CA PRO A 311 5.09 14.90 -4.82
C PRO A 311 5.35 15.32 -3.35
N ILE A 312 4.26 15.62 -2.62
CA ILE A 312 4.19 15.82 -1.18
C ILE A 312 2.95 15.08 -0.68
N LEU A 313 2.98 14.53 0.52
CA LEU A 313 1.83 13.82 1.07
C LEU A 313 0.66 14.75 1.42
N GLY A 314 -0.55 14.33 1.06
CA GLY A 314 -1.78 15.01 1.46
C GLY A 314 -2.01 14.97 2.98
N LYS A 315 -2.62 16.02 3.51
CA LYS A 315 -2.89 16.17 4.95
C LYS A 315 -4.09 15.32 5.37
N ARG A 316 -3.86 14.11 5.90
CA ARG A 316 -4.91 13.17 6.29
C ARG A 316 -5.30 13.31 7.76
N GLU A 317 -6.20 14.23 8.06
CA GLU A 317 -6.48 14.66 9.43
C GLU A 317 -7.02 13.56 10.34
N LYS A 318 -7.86 12.66 9.82
CA LYS A 318 -8.37 11.50 10.58
C LYS A 318 -7.24 10.61 11.10
N ASP A 319 -6.19 10.45 10.30
CA ASP A 319 -5.02 9.65 10.67
C ASP A 319 -4.11 10.41 11.64
N MET A 320 -3.90 11.72 11.43
CA MET A 320 -3.15 12.58 12.35
C MET A 320 -3.77 12.59 13.76
N ARG A 321 -5.12 12.63 13.85
CA ARG A 321 -5.84 12.61 15.14
C ARG A 321 -5.60 11.33 15.96
N MET A 322 -5.31 10.20 15.31
CA MET A 322 -5.02 8.94 16.03
C MET A 322 -3.69 8.99 16.80
N HIS A 323 -2.79 9.90 16.44
CA HIS A 323 -1.47 10.04 17.02
C HIS A 323 -1.38 11.25 17.96
N LEU A 324 -2.52 11.90 18.25
CA LEU A 324 -2.58 12.95 19.27
C LEU A 324 -2.52 12.32 20.68
N PRO A 325 -1.75 12.91 21.61
CA PRO A 325 -1.72 12.45 22.99
C PRO A 325 -3.10 12.59 23.63
N LYS A 326 -3.60 11.51 24.24
CA LYS A 326 -4.92 11.47 24.90
C LYS A 326 -5.01 12.35 26.16
N VAL A 327 -3.86 12.75 26.71
CA VAL A 327 -3.75 13.67 27.85
C VAL A 327 -2.82 14.80 27.44
N VAL A 328 -3.35 16.02 27.33
CA VAL A 328 -2.55 17.22 27.06
C VAL A 328 -2.01 17.74 28.39
N SER A 329 -0.75 17.46 28.68
CA SER A 329 -0.02 18.20 29.70
C SER A 329 0.23 19.62 29.17
N LEU A 330 -0.23 20.64 29.91
CA LEU A 330 0.00 22.07 29.62
C LEU A 330 1.47 22.47 29.47
N ARG A 331 2.43 21.56 29.73
CA ARG A 331 3.87 21.79 29.58
C ARG A 331 4.44 21.50 28.18
N PHE A 332 3.64 20.99 27.24
CA PHE A 332 4.10 20.74 25.86
C PHE A 332 3.30 21.57 24.84
N LEU A 333 3.95 22.59 24.26
CA LEU A 333 3.47 23.34 23.09
C LEU A 333 3.53 22.46 21.81
N PRO A 334 2.74 22.75 20.76
CA PRO A 334 2.17 21.71 19.90
C PRO A 334 3.20 21.09 18.97
N VAL A 335 3.40 19.78 19.10
CA VAL A 335 3.96 18.95 18.03
C VAL A 335 2.90 18.84 16.95
N ASN A 336 3.22 19.20 15.70
CA ASN A 336 2.32 18.93 14.57
C ASN A 336 2.07 17.41 14.52
N PRO A 337 0.85 16.92 14.78
CA PRO A 337 0.60 15.48 14.87
C PRO A 337 0.79 14.85 13.49
N THR A 338 1.65 13.84 13.40
CA THR A 338 1.87 13.11 12.15
C THR A 338 1.12 11.78 12.16
N GLY A 339 0.33 11.50 11.13
CA GLY A 339 -0.32 10.20 10.96
C GLY A 339 0.63 9.13 10.39
N VAL A 340 0.13 7.90 10.26
CA VAL A 340 0.86 6.76 9.64
C VAL A 340 1.46 7.12 8.28
N SER A 341 0.82 7.94 7.43
CA SER A 341 1.42 8.29 6.11
C SER A 341 2.71 9.06 6.21
N ALA A 342 2.94 9.82 7.28
CA ALA A 342 4.14 10.64 7.37
C ALA A 342 5.43 9.79 7.38
N SER A 343 5.34 8.50 7.73
CA SER A 343 6.45 7.54 7.62
C SER A 343 6.87 7.26 6.17
N LEU A 344 6.08 7.67 5.17
CA LEU A 344 6.33 7.48 3.74
C LEU A 344 6.94 8.73 3.07
N ASP A 345 6.96 9.89 3.74
CA ASP A 345 7.18 11.22 3.12
C ASP A 345 8.63 11.52 2.72
N SER A 346 9.60 11.08 3.54
CA SER A 346 10.96 11.63 3.48
C SER A 346 11.80 11.18 2.27
N MET A 347 11.25 10.35 1.39
CA MET A 347 12.01 9.71 0.30
C MET A 347 11.61 10.14 -1.11
N PHE A 348 10.41 10.72 -1.29
CA PHE A 348 9.89 10.99 -2.63
C PHE A 348 10.52 12.25 -3.27
N ASP A 349 10.81 12.16 -4.56
CA ASP A 349 11.28 13.28 -5.37
C ASP A 349 10.08 14.16 -5.77
N ALA A 350 10.03 15.37 -5.22
CA ALA A 350 9.00 16.34 -5.53
C ALA A 350 9.23 17.06 -6.87
N ASN A 351 10.37 16.82 -7.54
CA ASN A 351 10.78 17.51 -8.77
C ASN A 351 10.67 16.61 -10.01
N LEU A 352 9.75 15.65 -10.01
CA LEU A 352 9.50 14.82 -11.18
C LEU A 352 9.11 15.66 -12.40
N GLN A 353 9.65 15.27 -13.55
CA GLN A 353 9.41 15.91 -14.85
C GLN A 353 9.01 14.87 -15.89
N TRP A 354 8.38 15.32 -16.99
CA TRP A 354 7.98 14.44 -18.08
C TRP A 354 9.16 13.67 -18.71
N SER A 355 10.36 14.25 -18.70
CA SER A 355 11.61 13.61 -19.15
C SER A 355 11.99 12.38 -18.31
N ASP A 356 11.48 12.24 -17.09
CA ASP A 356 11.75 11.08 -16.23
C ASP A 356 11.15 9.78 -16.80
N ILE A 357 10.13 9.87 -17.65
CA ILE A 357 9.58 8.71 -18.36
C ILE A 357 10.66 8.11 -19.28
N ALA A 358 11.40 8.96 -20.00
CA ALA A 358 12.49 8.51 -20.86
C ALA A 358 13.65 7.92 -20.04
N TRP A 359 13.96 8.49 -18.88
CA TRP A 359 14.95 7.93 -17.96
C TRP A 359 14.54 6.54 -17.45
N ILE A 360 13.30 6.35 -16.98
CA ILE A 360 12.81 5.02 -16.54
C ILE A 360 12.91 4.01 -17.68
N LYS A 361 12.48 4.38 -18.90
CA LYS A 361 12.55 3.53 -20.10
C LYS A 361 13.97 3.27 -20.60
N SER A 362 14.97 4.03 -20.13
CA SER A 362 16.38 3.72 -20.37
C SER A 362 16.90 2.58 -19.49
N ILE A 363 16.25 2.34 -18.34
CA ILE A 363 16.60 1.30 -17.36
C ILE A 363 15.86 -0.01 -17.66
N THR A 364 14.56 0.07 -17.97
CA THR A 364 13.68 -1.09 -18.16
C THR A 364 12.96 -1.08 -19.52
N LYS A 365 12.48 -2.26 -19.96
CA LYS A 365 11.57 -2.42 -21.11
C LYS A 365 10.11 -2.59 -20.69
N LEU A 366 9.80 -2.61 -19.40
CA LEU A 366 8.43 -2.69 -18.93
C LEU A 366 7.63 -1.46 -19.38
N PRO A 367 6.35 -1.65 -19.73
CA PRO A 367 5.48 -0.53 -20.04
C PRO A 367 5.26 0.34 -18.80
N VAL A 368 5.21 1.66 -19.01
CA VAL A 368 5.07 2.64 -17.93
C VAL A 368 3.70 3.30 -18.03
N ILE A 369 2.89 3.15 -16.97
CA ILE A 369 1.61 3.81 -16.77
C ILE A 369 1.83 5.03 -15.88
N ILE A 370 1.38 6.20 -16.29
CA ILE A 370 1.41 7.40 -15.46
C ILE A 370 0.16 7.43 -14.59
N LYS A 371 0.33 7.22 -13.28
CA LYS A 371 -0.74 7.19 -12.29
C LYS A 371 -0.86 8.52 -11.56
N GLY A 372 -2.07 9.06 -11.52
CA GLY A 372 -2.37 10.32 -10.82
C GLY A 372 -2.67 11.49 -11.75
N VAL A 373 -2.94 11.21 -13.03
CA VAL A 373 -3.31 12.22 -14.02
C VAL A 373 -4.74 12.71 -13.74
N GLN A 374 -4.94 14.03 -13.78
CA GLN A 374 -6.20 14.67 -13.35
C GLN A 374 -6.75 15.66 -14.39
N THR A 375 -6.09 15.82 -15.54
CA THR A 375 -6.48 16.73 -16.62
C THR A 375 -6.35 16.06 -17.98
N VAL A 376 -7.02 16.58 -19.01
CA VAL A 376 -6.87 16.08 -20.40
C VAL A 376 -5.50 16.43 -20.96
N GLU A 377 -5.01 17.62 -20.62
CA GLU A 377 -3.73 18.16 -21.05
C GLU A 377 -2.56 17.26 -20.58
N ASP A 378 -2.63 16.74 -19.36
CA ASP A 378 -1.59 15.82 -18.86
C ASP A 378 -1.69 14.41 -19.49
N VAL A 379 -2.86 14.01 -20.01
CA VAL A 379 -2.97 12.80 -20.85
C VAL A 379 -2.22 13.00 -22.16
N GLU A 380 -2.36 14.17 -22.78
CA GLU A 380 -1.62 14.53 -24.01
C GLU A 380 -0.11 14.48 -23.79
N LEU A 381 0.37 15.11 -22.71
CA LEU A 381 1.78 15.12 -22.34
C LEU A 381 2.30 13.71 -22.03
N ALA A 382 1.52 12.86 -21.35
CA ALA A 382 1.90 11.47 -21.11
C ALA A 382 2.08 10.70 -22.43
N VAL A 383 1.20 10.89 -23.40
CA VAL A 383 1.30 10.27 -24.74
C VAL A 383 2.51 10.80 -25.50
N GLU A 384 2.74 12.11 -25.51
CA GLU A 384 3.89 12.74 -26.19
C GLU A 384 5.23 12.29 -25.63
N ASN A 385 5.29 12.01 -24.32
CA ASN A 385 6.49 11.50 -23.65
C ASN A 385 6.57 9.95 -23.65
N GLY A 386 5.67 9.28 -24.37
CA GLY A 386 5.74 7.85 -24.65
C GLY A 386 5.35 6.95 -23.48
N ALA A 387 4.43 7.40 -22.62
CA ALA A 387 3.76 6.54 -21.65
C ALA A 387 2.98 5.43 -22.37
N SER A 388 3.00 4.23 -21.80
CA SER A 388 2.26 3.07 -22.35
C SER A 388 0.79 3.09 -21.94
N GLY A 389 0.46 3.81 -20.86
CA GLY A 389 -0.91 4.01 -20.40
C GLY A 389 -0.99 5.19 -19.44
N VAL A 390 -2.22 5.61 -19.13
CA VAL A 390 -2.51 6.68 -18.16
C VAL A 390 -3.56 6.19 -17.20
N LEU A 391 -3.34 6.37 -15.89
CA LEU A 391 -4.34 6.11 -14.85
C LEU A 391 -4.84 7.45 -14.30
N LEU A 392 -6.07 7.79 -14.71
CA LEU A 392 -6.82 8.92 -14.20
C LEU A 392 -7.16 8.67 -12.73
N SER A 393 -6.58 9.48 -11.84
CA SER A 393 -6.65 9.26 -10.40
C SER A 393 -6.31 10.55 -9.65
N ASN A 394 -6.99 10.77 -8.52
CA ASN A 394 -6.62 11.78 -7.52
C ASN A 394 -6.20 11.10 -6.20
N HIS A 395 -5.59 9.92 -6.31
CA HIS A 395 -5.18 9.08 -5.19
C HIS A 395 -6.35 8.65 -4.27
N GLY A 396 -7.56 8.53 -4.83
CA GLY A 396 -8.77 8.27 -4.06
C GLY A 396 -9.10 9.37 -3.05
N GLY A 397 -8.82 10.63 -3.40
CA GLY A 397 -9.08 11.82 -2.58
C GLY A 397 -8.12 11.98 -1.39
N ARG A 398 -6.92 11.39 -1.45
CA ARG A 398 -5.94 11.40 -0.34
C ARG A 398 -4.85 12.46 -0.49
N GLN A 399 -4.82 13.16 -1.61
CA GLN A 399 -3.78 14.11 -1.99
C GLN A 399 -4.33 15.54 -2.08
N LEU A 400 -4.54 16.08 -3.28
CA LEU A 400 -5.11 17.42 -3.45
C LEU A 400 -6.61 17.43 -3.13
N SER A 401 -7.02 18.26 -2.17
CA SER A 401 -8.44 18.53 -1.92
C SER A 401 -9.04 19.34 -3.08
N TYR A 402 -10.34 19.17 -3.35
CA TYR A 402 -11.05 19.72 -4.52
C TYR A 402 -10.53 19.26 -5.91
N ALA A 403 -9.64 18.28 -5.96
CA ALA A 403 -9.31 17.54 -7.18
C ALA A 403 -10.58 16.97 -7.87
N PRO A 404 -10.64 16.97 -9.21
CA PRO A 404 -11.78 16.45 -9.96
C PRO A 404 -11.93 14.94 -9.75
N ALA A 405 -13.16 14.44 -9.93
CA ALA A 405 -13.37 13.00 -9.96
C ALA A 405 -12.89 12.44 -11.29
N ALA A 406 -12.18 11.31 -11.26
CA ALA A 406 -11.55 10.76 -12.45
C ALA A 406 -12.56 10.40 -13.57
N ILE A 407 -13.82 10.07 -13.22
CA ILE A 407 -14.88 9.80 -14.20
C ILE A 407 -15.32 11.07 -14.96
N ASP A 408 -15.23 12.24 -14.33
CA ASP A 408 -15.49 13.52 -15.01
C ASP A 408 -14.35 13.84 -15.97
N VAL A 409 -13.10 13.60 -15.58
CA VAL A 409 -11.92 13.74 -16.46
C VAL A 409 -12.01 12.77 -17.63
N LEU A 410 -12.43 11.52 -17.40
CA LEU A 410 -12.64 10.52 -18.46
C LEU A 410 -13.74 10.96 -19.44
N TYR A 411 -14.85 11.49 -18.92
CA TYR A 411 -15.92 12.02 -19.75
C TYR A 411 -15.44 13.20 -20.59
N GLU A 412 -14.72 14.14 -19.99
CA GLU A 412 -14.13 15.29 -20.67
C GLU A 412 -13.13 14.87 -21.75
N LEU A 413 -12.25 13.92 -21.45
CA LEU A 413 -11.29 13.33 -22.39
C LEU A 413 -12.01 12.73 -23.61
N ARG A 414 -13.10 11.99 -23.39
CA ARG A 414 -13.93 11.43 -24.46
C ARG A 414 -14.57 12.51 -25.35
N GLN A 415 -14.93 13.65 -24.79
CA GLN A 415 -15.52 14.76 -25.56
C GLN A 415 -14.47 15.57 -26.32
N ARG A 416 -13.36 15.94 -25.66
CA ARG A 416 -12.37 16.88 -26.19
C ARG A 416 -11.32 16.21 -27.07
N ARG A 417 -10.88 15.00 -26.70
CA ARG A 417 -9.74 14.29 -27.31
C ARG A 417 -10.00 12.78 -27.47
N PRO A 418 -11.10 12.38 -28.16
CA PRO A 418 -11.39 10.97 -28.38
C PRO A 418 -10.28 10.23 -29.15
N ASP A 419 -9.44 10.95 -29.91
CA ASP A 419 -8.28 10.43 -30.64
C ASP A 419 -7.19 9.83 -29.73
N LEU A 420 -7.12 10.23 -28.47
CA LEU A 420 -6.08 9.74 -27.56
C LEU A 420 -6.32 8.29 -27.11
N PHE A 421 -7.56 7.80 -27.16
CA PHE A 421 -7.89 6.40 -26.82
C PHE A 421 -7.32 5.39 -27.82
N ASP A 422 -7.00 5.83 -29.04
CA ASP A 422 -6.34 4.99 -30.06
C ASP A 422 -4.81 4.99 -29.90
N ARG A 423 -4.26 5.90 -29.08
CA ARG A 423 -2.82 6.12 -28.90
C ARG A 423 -2.28 5.59 -27.58
N THR A 424 -3.13 5.49 -26.56
CA THR A 424 -2.75 4.99 -25.24
C THR A 424 -3.94 4.36 -24.51
N GLU A 425 -3.67 3.43 -23.61
CA GLU A 425 -4.70 2.86 -22.77
C GLU A 425 -5.01 3.78 -21.58
N ILE A 426 -6.30 4.09 -21.39
CA ILE A 426 -6.78 4.93 -20.30
C ILE A 426 -7.36 4.05 -19.20
N TYR A 427 -6.84 4.17 -17.99
CA TYR A 427 -7.31 3.53 -16.79
C TYR A 427 -7.92 4.57 -15.85
N ILE A 428 -8.74 4.11 -14.91
CA ILE A 428 -9.37 4.99 -13.93
C ILE A 428 -9.45 4.33 -12.55
N ASP A 429 -9.26 5.11 -11.50
CA ASP A 429 -9.63 4.73 -10.13
C ASP A 429 -10.37 5.86 -9.38
N GLY A 430 -10.74 5.59 -8.13
CA GLY A 430 -11.35 6.57 -7.24
C GLY A 430 -12.88 6.53 -7.23
N GLY A 431 -13.47 6.23 -6.08
CA GLY A 431 -14.92 6.29 -5.87
C GLY A 431 -15.75 5.09 -6.35
N ILE A 432 -15.15 4.18 -7.15
CA ILE A 432 -15.82 2.97 -7.64
C ILE A 432 -16.26 2.07 -6.48
N ARG A 433 -17.52 1.65 -6.48
CA ARG A 433 -18.11 0.74 -5.48
C ARG A 433 -19.06 -0.30 -6.06
N ARG A 434 -19.45 -0.19 -7.33
CA ARG A 434 -20.37 -1.11 -8.01
C ARG A 434 -19.85 -1.55 -9.38
N GLY A 435 -20.27 -2.73 -9.83
CA GLY A 435 -20.06 -3.18 -11.21
C GLY A 435 -20.67 -2.21 -12.24
N SER A 436 -21.74 -1.50 -11.89
CA SER A 436 -22.29 -0.44 -12.74
C SER A 436 -21.36 0.76 -12.92
N ASP A 437 -20.52 1.07 -11.92
CA ASP A 437 -19.53 2.13 -12.03
C ASP A 437 -18.43 1.71 -13.01
N VAL A 438 -18.02 0.45 -12.93
CA VAL A 438 -17.07 -0.16 -13.88
C VAL A 438 -17.63 -0.07 -15.30
N VAL A 439 -18.85 -0.54 -15.54
CA VAL A 439 -19.46 -0.54 -16.88
C VAL A 439 -19.63 0.87 -17.46
N LYS A 440 -19.93 1.88 -16.63
CA LYS A 440 -19.94 3.30 -17.07
C LYS A 440 -18.56 3.75 -17.56
N ALA A 441 -17.51 3.46 -16.79
CA ALA A 441 -16.14 3.83 -17.17
C ALA A 441 -15.69 3.13 -18.46
N LEU A 442 -16.00 1.84 -18.62
CA LEU A 442 -15.69 1.09 -19.84
C LEU A 442 -16.41 1.66 -21.07
N ALA A 443 -17.69 1.99 -20.95
CA ALA A 443 -18.45 2.60 -22.04
C ALA A 443 -17.88 3.98 -22.45
N LEU A 444 -17.31 4.73 -21.51
CA LEU A 444 -16.59 5.99 -21.81
C LEU A 444 -15.18 5.75 -22.38
N GLY A 445 -14.72 4.50 -22.39
CA GLY A 445 -13.48 4.04 -23.02
C GLY A 445 -12.32 3.77 -22.09
N ALA A 446 -12.55 3.66 -20.78
CA ALA A 446 -11.52 3.12 -19.90
C ALA A 446 -11.19 1.68 -20.32
N ARG A 447 -9.91 1.34 -20.36
CA ARG A 447 -9.40 0.00 -20.60
C ARG A 447 -9.53 -0.92 -19.39
N GLY A 448 -9.41 -0.34 -18.19
CA GLY A 448 -9.51 -1.04 -16.92
C GLY A 448 -9.85 -0.10 -15.77
N VAL A 449 -10.51 -0.64 -14.76
CA VAL A 449 -10.98 0.10 -13.58
C VAL A 449 -10.32 -0.42 -12.32
N GLY A 450 -9.65 0.47 -11.61
CA GLY A 450 -8.89 0.16 -10.41
C GLY A 450 -9.69 0.40 -9.13
N LEU A 451 -9.54 -0.50 -8.16
CA LEU A 451 -10.10 -0.33 -6.82
C LEU A 451 -9.00 -0.48 -5.77
N GLY A 452 -8.99 0.41 -4.77
CA GLY A 452 -8.06 0.35 -3.64
C GLY A 452 -8.77 -0.06 -2.34
N ARG A 453 -9.48 0.89 -1.73
CA ARG A 453 -10.17 0.70 -0.43
C ARG A 453 -11.05 -0.56 -0.35
N PRO A 454 -11.88 -0.91 -1.34
CA PRO A 454 -12.66 -2.15 -1.28
C PRO A 454 -11.81 -3.42 -1.10
N PHE A 455 -10.62 -3.48 -1.70
CA PHE A 455 -9.70 -4.61 -1.50
C PHE A 455 -8.98 -4.56 -0.14
N LEU A 456 -8.66 -3.37 0.36
CA LEU A 456 -8.14 -3.22 1.74
C LEU A 456 -9.18 -3.65 2.79
N TYR A 457 -10.45 -3.26 2.62
CA TYR A 457 -11.53 -3.59 3.55
C TYR A 457 -11.88 -5.08 3.49
N SER A 458 -11.96 -5.65 2.30
CA SER A 458 -12.21 -7.08 2.15
C SER A 458 -11.03 -7.93 2.64
N ASN A 459 -9.78 -7.44 2.53
CA ASN A 459 -8.61 -8.11 3.10
C ASN A 459 -8.69 -8.26 4.64
N ALA A 460 -9.52 -7.48 5.35
CA ALA A 460 -9.75 -7.69 6.78
C ALA A 460 -10.32 -9.10 7.09
N TYR A 461 -10.93 -9.76 6.11
CA TYR A 461 -11.39 -11.16 6.15
C TYR A 461 -10.39 -12.15 5.52
N GLY A 462 -9.17 -11.72 5.24
CA GLY A 462 -8.13 -12.47 4.56
C GLY A 462 -8.39 -12.67 3.07
N GLU A 463 -7.67 -13.62 2.45
CA GLU A 463 -7.77 -13.96 1.02
C GLU A 463 -9.23 -14.25 0.59
N ARG A 464 -10.01 -14.93 1.43
CA ARG A 464 -11.42 -15.25 1.15
C ARG A 464 -12.29 -14.01 1.02
N GLY A 465 -12.01 -12.96 1.79
CA GLY A 465 -12.70 -11.68 1.69
C GLY A 465 -12.41 -11.01 0.36
N VAL A 466 -11.13 -10.93 -0.01
CA VAL A 466 -10.70 -10.37 -1.30
C VAL A 466 -11.34 -11.14 -2.46
N ALA A 467 -11.31 -12.48 -2.43
CA ALA A 467 -11.96 -13.32 -3.43
C ALA A 467 -13.48 -13.05 -3.52
N LYS A 468 -14.17 -12.88 -2.39
CA LYS A 468 -15.60 -12.53 -2.37
C LYS A 468 -15.86 -11.13 -2.96
N ALA A 469 -15.00 -10.14 -2.69
CA ALA A 469 -15.10 -8.81 -3.30
C ALA A 469 -14.95 -8.86 -4.82
N ILE A 470 -14.01 -9.66 -5.33
CA ILE A 470 -13.83 -9.87 -6.77
C ILE A 470 -15.08 -10.54 -7.38
N GLY A 471 -15.61 -11.60 -6.74
CA GLY A 471 -16.82 -12.28 -7.23
C GLY A 471 -18.08 -11.39 -7.23
N ILE A 472 -18.23 -10.50 -6.24
CA ILE A 472 -19.30 -9.49 -6.23
C ILE A 472 -19.18 -8.57 -7.44
N LEU A 473 -17.96 -8.08 -7.75
CA LEU A 473 -17.75 -7.22 -8.91
C LEU A 473 -18.03 -7.94 -10.22
N GLU A 474 -17.58 -9.19 -10.36
CA GLU A 474 -17.88 -10.03 -11.52
C GLU A 474 -19.38 -10.16 -11.75
N GLU A 475 -20.14 -10.54 -10.71
CA GLU A 475 -21.60 -10.68 -10.78
C GLU A 475 -22.29 -9.36 -11.15
N GLU A 476 -21.90 -8.25 -10.51
CA GLU A 476 -22.49 -6.94 -10.78
C GLU A 476 -22.14 -6.41 -12.19
N ILE A 477 -20.93 -6.67 -12.69
CA ILE A 477 -20.51 -6.30 -14.06
C ILE A 477 -21.32 -7.09 -15.08
N VAL A 478 -21.39 -8.42 -14.94
CA VAL A 478 -22.17 -9.29 -15.84
C VAL A 478 -23.62 -8.85 -15.87
N THR A 479 -24.23 -8.66 -14.68
CA THR A 479 -25.62 -8.23 -14.56
C THR A 479 -25.83 -6.88 -15.25
N THR A 480 -24.95 -5.91 -15.01
CA THR A 480 -25.08 -4.58 -15.64
C THR A 480 -24.92 -4.68 -17.14
N MET A 481 -23.93 -5.42 -17.66
CA MET A 481 -23.71 -5.61 -19.09
C MET A 481 -24.93 -6.22 -19.78
N CYS A 482 -25.51 -7.27 -19.20
CA CYS A 482 -26.78 -7.85 -19.67
C CYS A 482 -27.87 -6.79 -19.78
N LEU A 483 -28.09 -6.00 -18.72
CA LEU A 483 -29.17 -5.01 -18.64
C LEU A 483 -28.97 -3.81 -19.59
N VAL A 484 -27.73 -3.43 -19.90
CA VAL A 484 -27.46 -2.39 -20.90
C VAL A 484 -27.45 -2.94 -22.34
N GLY A 485 -27.54 -4.26 -22.51
CA GLY A 485 -27.57 -4.92 -23.82
C GLY A 485 -26.18 -5.10 -24.43
N ALA A 486 -25.18 -5.41 -23.62
CA ALA A 486 -23.81 -5.71 -24.03
C ALA A 486 -23.47 -7.17 -23.68
N ARG A 487 -22.83 -7.88 -24.62
CA ARG A 487 -22.35 -9.26 -24.42
C ARG A 487 -20.85 -9.33 -24.21
N LYS A 488 -20.11 -8.35 -24.70
CA LYS A 488 -18.65 -8.25 -24.60
C LYS A 488 -18.28 -6.86 -24.13
N VAL A 489 -17.11 -6.71 -23.52
CA VAL A 489 -16.57 -5.38 -23.14
C VAL A 489 -16.52 -4.45 -24.35
N SER A 490 -16.19 -4.97 -25.54
CA SER A 490 -16.16 -4.22 -26.80
C SER A 490 -17.52 -3.72 -27.28
N ASP A 491 -18.63 -4.23 -26.75
CA ASP A 491 -19.97 -3.75 -27.11
C ASP A 491 -20.34 -2.46 -26.34
N LEU A 492 -19.60 -2.14 -25.28
CA LEU A 492 -19.81 -0.95 -24.46
C LEU A 492 -19.25 0.27 -25.20
N VAL A 493 -20.13 1.19 -25.55
CA VAL A 493 -19.80 2.39 -26.34
C VAL A 493 -20.32 3.66 -25.65
N PRO A 494 -19.75 4.84 -25.91
CA PRO A 494 -20.09 6.06 -25.19
C PRO A 494 -21.57 6.43 -25.27
N GLU A 495 -22.27 6.08 -26.35
CA GLU A 495 -23.69 6.36 -26.54
C GLU A 495 -24.59 5.62 -25.53
N MET A 496 -24.07 4.59 -24.86
CA MET A 496 -24.76 3.86 -23.80
C MET A 496 -24.73 4.59 -22.46
N VAL A 497 -23.94 5.67 -22.32
CA VAL A 497 -23.84 6.47 -21.11
C VAL A 497 -24.21 7.92 -21.42
N CYS A 498 -24.88 8.58 -20.48
CA CYS A 498 -25.07 10.02 -20.54
C CYS A 498 -24.81 10.66 -19.20
N ARG A 499 -24.25 11.86 -19.21
CA ARG A 499 -24.23 12.72 -18.04
C ARG A 499 -25.62 13.34 -17.87
N TYR A 500 -26.20 13.26 -16.68
CA TYR A 500 -27.45 13.95 -16.38
C TYR A 500 -27.22 15.47 -16.46
N PRO A 501 -28.16 16.23 -17.02
CA PRO A 501 -28.05 17.68 -17.07
C PRO A 501 -27.92 18.24 -15.66
N THR A 502 -27.00 19.17 -15.46
CA THR A 502 -26.93 19.90 -14.19
C THR A 502 -28.08 20.90 -14.14
N ARG A 503 -28.61 21.23 -12.93
CA ARG A 503 -29.78 22.12 -12.77
C ARG A 503 -29.67 23.47 -13.49
N SER A 504 -28.47 23.90 -13.89
CA SER A 504 -28.19 25.13 -14.63
C SER A 504 -28.26 25.01 -16.16
N GLU A 505 -28.26 23.80 -16.73
CA GLU A 505 -28.27 23.60 -18.20
C GLU A 505 -29.70 23.50 -18.77
N GLY A 506 -30.72 23.75 -17.95
CA GLY A 506 -32.14 23.50 -18.24
C GLY A 506 -33.03 24.73 -18.45
N ILE A 507 -32.48 25.92 -18.68
CA ILE A 507 -33.29 27.09 -19.11
C ILE A 507 -32.63 27.72 -20.34
N SER A 508 -32.71 27.04 -21.48
CA SER A 508 -32.78 27.75 -22.75
C SER A 508 -34.20 28.30 -22.86
N THR A 509 -34.39 29.59 -22.56
CA THR A 509 -35.59 30.30 -22.98
C THR A 509 -35.72 30.15 -24.50
N PRO A 510 -36.86 29.70 -25.05
CA PRO A 510 -37.08 29.74 -26.48
C PRO A 510 -36.92 31.19 -26.95
N SER A 511 -36.07 31.42 -27.95
CA SER A 511 -36.05 32.69 -28.67
C SER A 511 -37.39 32.86 -29.40
N GLU A 512 -38.13 33.92 -29.07
CA GLU A 512 -39.31 34.38 -29.81
C GLU A 512 -39.00 34.80 -31.25
#